data_AF-A0A0F2QX24-F1
#
_entry.id   AF-A0A0F2QX24-F1
#
_cell.length_a   1.000
_cell.length_b   1.000
_cell.length_c   1.000
_cell.angle_alpha   90.00
_cell.angle_beta   90.00
_cell.angle_gamma   90.00
#
_symmetry.space_group_name_H-M   'P 1'
#
loop_
_entity.id
_entity.type
_entity.pdbx_description
1 polymer ?
#
loop_
_entity_poly.entity_id
_entity_poly.type
_entity_poly.pdbx_seq_one_letter_code
_entity_poly.pdbx_strand_id
1 'polypeptide(L)'
;MLPLLKRELFVLLRIVASCLAAVVMVFCISSLSGEDILTKNSEINSSTALVAQINGELDGGIAQRLGQLGQVPDQDPSRKFYAVALAKEIHELSGLTEKQRMLFDTFDVRNFEMQLQRMMAYTENSDVKSLMDELEIVRRELRNSANLMEKKSSQLIRQRTAYIVLFVVFWVVAYLYFSRRFRKPEYD
;
A
#
# COMPACT_ATOMS: atom_id res chain seq x y z
N MET A 1 18.94 -45.20 25.21
CA MET A 1 17.95 -44.33 24.52
C MET A 1 17.56 -43.09 25.33
N LEU A 2 17.23 -43.19 26.63
CA LEU A 2 16.89 -42.03 27.48
C LEU A 2 17.87 -40.81 27.45
N PRO A 3 19.20 -40.99 27.48
CA PRO A 3 20.12 -39.84 27.48
C PRO A 3 20.21 -39.12 26.13
N LEU A 4 19.99 -39.84 25.01
CA LEU A 4 19.91 -39.25 23.67
C LEU A 4 18.64 -38.40 23.52
N LEU A 5 17.49 -38.93 23.96
CA LEU A 5 16.22 -38.22 24.00
C LEU A 5 16.27 -36.95 24.86
N LYS A 6 16.89 -37.00 26.05
CA LYS A 6 17.08 -35.82 26.91
C LYS A 6 17.97 -34.76 26.25
N ARG A 7 19.02 -35.19 25.56
CA ARG A 7 19.95 -34.29 24.86
C ARG A 7 19.28 -33.61 23.66
N GLU A 8 18.51 -34.34 22.88
CA GLU A 8 17.76 -33.78 21.75
C GLU A 8 16.64 -32.85 22.20
N LEU A 9 15.88 -33.21 23.23
CA LEU A 9 14.86 -32.34 23.83
C LEU A 9 15.47 -31.02 24.33
N PHE A 10 16.66 -31.07 24.95
CA PHE A 10 17.36 -29.89 25.43
C PHE A 10 17.84 -28.98 24.29
N VAL A 11 18.33 -29.58 23.19
CA VAL A 11 18.69 -28.83 21.97
C VAL A 11 17.46 -28.16 21.35
N LEU A 12 16.33 -28.85 21.33
CA LEU A 12 15.07 -28.35 20.79
C LEU A 12 14.54 -27.18 21.64
N LEU A 13 14.55 -27.31 22.96
CA LEU A 13 14.16 -26.25 23.90
C LEU A 13 15.05 -25.01 23.76
N ARG A 14 16.36 -25.19 23.56
CA ARG A 14 17.30 -24.10 23.29
C ARG A 14 16.99 -23.38 21.98
N ILE A 15 16.68 -24.11 20.91
CA ILE A 15 16.30 -23.52 19.62
C ILE A 15 15.04 -22.68 19.80
N VAL A 16 14.00 -23.23 20.45
CA VAL A 16 12.74 -22.53 20.71
C VAL A 16 12.97 -21.29 21.59
N ALA A 17 13.74 -21.39 22.68
CA ALA A 17 14.04 -20.26 23.56
C ALA A 17 14.84 -19.16 22.86
N SER A 18 15.81 -19.54 22.02
CA SER A 18 16.60 -18.57 21.24
C SER A 18 15.75 -17.87 20.16
N CYS A 19 14.82 -18.59 19.55
CA CYS A 19 13.86 -18.03 18.59
C CYS A 19 12.92 -17.04 19.29
N LEU A 20 12.33 -17.44 20.43
CA LEU A 20 11.44 -16.59 21.22
C LEU A 20 12.15 -15.29 21.65
N ALA A 21 13.39 -15.39 22.13
CA ALA A 21 14.19 -14.23 22.53
C ALA A 21 14.48 -13.28 21.36
N ALA A 22 14.76 -13.83 20.17
CA ALA A 22 14.97 -13.03 18.96
C ALA A 22 13.68 -12.32 18.51
N VAL A 23 12.52 -12.99 18.58
CA VAL A 23 11.22 -12.38 18.28
C VAL A 23 10.93 -11.23 19.23
N VAL A 24 11.15 -11.42 20.54
CA VAL A 24 10.94 -10.36 21.55
C VAL A 24 11.87 -9.16 21.30
N MET A 25 13.14 -9.40 20.94
CA MET A 25 14.07 -8.29 20.63
C MET A 25 13.67 -7.51 19.38
N VAL A 26 13.25 -8.20 18.31
CA VAL A 26 12.74 -7.54 17.10
C VAL A 26 11.47 -6.76 17.41
N PHE A 27 10.58 -7.31 18.25
CA PHE A 27 9.38 -6.61 18.70
C PHE A 27 9.71 -5.35 19.51
N CYS A 28 10.66 -5.42 20.45
CA CYS A 28 11.11 -4.26 21.22
C CYS A 28 11.75 -3.16 20.34
N ILE A 29 12.52 -3.53 19.33
CA ILE A 29 13.11 -2.56 18.39
C ILE A 29 12.01 -1.93 17.53
N SER A 30 11.05 -2.73 17.06
CA SER A 30 9.91 -2.25 16.26
C SER A 30 9.02 -1.29 17.08
N SER A 31 8.76 -1.62 18.35
CA SER A 31 7.99 -0.76 19.25
C SER A 31 8.74 0.51 19.64
N LEU A 32 10.06 0.46 19.88
CA LEU A 32 10.88 1.65 20.11
C LEU A 32 10.96 2.55 18.87
N SER A 33 11.02 1.96 17.68
CA SER A 33 11.05 2.70 16.43
C SER A 33 9.69 3.29 16.04
N GLY A 34 8.61 2.95 16.76
CA GLY A 34 7.24 3.32 16.40
C GLY A 34 6.75 2.71 15.08
N GLU A 35 7.48 1.72 14.55
CA GLU A 35 7.19 1.09 13.27
C GLU A 35 6.61 -0.30 13.50
N ASP A 36 5.28 -0.42 13.55
CA ASP A 36 4.63 -1.72 13.67
C ASP A 36 4.65 -2.49 12.33
N ILE A 37 5.31 -3.65 12.34
CA ILE A 37 5.50 -4.53 11.18
C ILE A 37 4.15 -5.06 10.67
N LEU A 38 3.18 -5.31 11.56
CA LEU A 38 1.87 -5.84 11.17
C LEU A 38 1.03 -4.79 10.45
N THR A 39 1.05 -3.55 10.94
CA THR A 39 0.37 -2.40 10.34
C THR A 39 0.95 -2.08 8.96
N LYS A 40 2.27 -2.17 8.79
CA LYS A 40 2.91 -2.02 7.48
C LYS A 40 2.46 -3.09 6.48
N ASN A 41 2.21 -4.32 6.92
CA ASN A 41 1.84 -5.41 6.02
C ASN A 41 0.40 -5.29 5.51
N SER A 42 -0.53 -4.83 6.36
CA SER A 42 -1.89 -4.50 5.91
C SER A 42 -1.91 -3.29 4.97
N GLU A 43 -1.12 -2.26 5.26
CA GLU A 43 -0.94 -1.08 4.40
C GLU A 43 -0.33 -1.41 3.03
N ILE A 44 0.63 -2.36 2.97
CA ILE A 44 1.21 -2.84 1.71
C ILE A 44 0.14 -3.53 0.85
N ASN A 45 -0.68 -4.39 1.45
CA ASN A 45 -1.68 -5.17 0.70
C ASN A 45 -2.81 -4.28 0.16
N SER A 46 -3.32 -3.35 0.98
CA SER A 46 -4.33 -2.38 0.54
C SER A 46 -3.78 -1.45 -0.54
N SER A 47 -2.52 -1.01 -0.40
CA SER A 47 -1.83 -0.20 -1.41
C SER A 47 -1.64 -0.96 -2.73
N THR A 48 -1.25 -2.24 -2.66
CA THR A 48 -1.02 -3.06 -3.86
C THR A 48 -2.32 -3.31 -4.63
N ALA A 49 -3.42 -3.57 -3.91
CA ALA A 49 -4.74 -3.72 -4.52
C ALA A 49 -5.21 -2.43 -5.22
N LEU A 50 -5.00 -1.27 -4.59
CA LEU A 50 -5.34 0.02 -5.19
C LEU A 50 -4.46 0.36 -6.40
N VAL A 51 -3.16 0.05 -6.37
CA VAL A 51 -2.28 0.19 -7.55
C VAL A 51 -2.75 -0.69 -8.70
N ALA A 52 -3.11 -1.95 -8.43
CA ALA A 52 -3.63 -2.85 -9.46
C ALA A 52 -4.93 -2.31 -10.07
N GLN A 53 -5.81 -1.74 -9.23
CA GLN A 53 -7.04 -1.09 -9.70
C GLN A 53 -6.75 0.15 -10.56
N ILE A 54 -5.84 1.03 -10.11
CA ILE A 54 -5.46 2.24 -10.86
C ILE A 54 -4.81 1.89 -12.20
N ASN A 55 -3.91 0.91 -12.22
CA ASN A 55 -3.28 0.46 -13.47
C ASN A 55 -4.31 -0.15 -14.42
N GLY A 56 -5.28 -0.94 -13.91
CA GLY A 56 -6.39 -1.46 -14.72
C GLY A 56 -7.24 -0.35 -15.35
N GLU A 57 -7.53 0.72 -14.60
CA GLU A 57 -8.25 1.89 -15.13
C GLU A 57 -7.39 2.67 -16.15
N LEU A 58 -6.09 2.87 -15.89
CA LEU A 58 -5.19 3.62 -16.76
C LEU A 58 -4.88 2.92 -18.10
N ASP A 59 -4.72 1.59 -18.07
CA ASP A 59 -4.32 0.76 -19.22
C ASP A 59 -5.47 0.48 -20.18
N GLY A 60 -6.73 0.51 -19.70
CA GLY A 60 -7.88 0.20 -20.54
C GLY A 60 -9.24 0.63 -19.99
N GLY A 61 -9.43 0.70 -18.68
CA GLY A 61 -10.73 1.04 -18.08
C GLY A 61 -11.26 2.41 -18.49
N ILE A 62 -10.42 3.45 -18.48
CA ILE A 62 -10.80 4.80 -18.93
C ILE A 62 -11.20 4.80 -20.41
N ALA A 63 -10.45 4.10 -21.27
CA ALA A 63 -10.75 4.02 -22.69
C ALA A 63 -12.04 3.24 -22.95
N GLN A 64 -12.30 2.18 -22.18
CA GLN A 64 -13.52 1.39 -22.25
C GLN A 64 -14.74 2.19 -21.78
N ARG A 65 -14.64 2.89 -20.65
CA ARG A 65 -15.69 3.78 -20.10
C ARG A 65 -16.02 4.90 -21.09
N LEU A 66 -15.00 5.54 -21.68
CA LEU A 66 -15.18 6.56 -22.71
C LEU A 66 -15.80 5.98 -23.99
N GLY A 67 -15.42 4.75 -24.38
CA GLY A 67 -16.02 4.05 -25.51
C GLY A 67 -17.50 3.72 -25.30
N GLN A 68 -17.94 3.45 -24.07
CA GLN A 68 -19.35 3.23 -23.73
C GLN A 68 -20.19 4.50 -23.80
N LEU A 69 -19.59 5.67 -23.55
CA LEU A 69 -20.25 6.97 -23.69
C LEU A 69 -20.54 7.33 -25.17
N GLY A 70 -19.83 6.71 -26.12
CA GLY A 70 -20.02 6.94 -27.55
C GLY A 70 -19.38 8.23 -28.05
N GLN A 71 -19.84 8.72 -29.21
CA GLN A 71 -19.33 9.97 -29.79
C GLN A 71 -19.98 11.19 -29.14
N VAL A 72 -19.22 12.28 -29.02
CA VAL A 72 -19.72 13.56 -28.51
C VAL A 72 -20.87 14.06 -29.39
N PRO A 73 -22.08 14.25 -28.85
CA PRO A 73 -23.22 14.72 -29.65
C PRO A 73 -23.08 16.20 -30.02
N ASP A 74 -23.43 16.54 -31.26
CA ASP A 74 -23.41 17.93 -31.76
C ASP A 74 -24.62 18.77 -31.30
N GLN A 75 -25.70 18.14 -30.80
CA GLN A 75 -26.97 18.80 -30.46
C GLN A 75 -27.19 18.91 -28.94
N ASP A 76 -27.67 20.06 -28.46
CA ASP A 76 -28.29 20.21 -27.13
C ASP A 76 -29.74 19.71 -27.23
N PRO A 77 -30.08 18.53 -26.69
CA PRO A 77 -29.89 18.20 -25.27
C PRO A 77 -29.02 16.97 -25.01
N SER A 78 -28.72 16.17 -26.04
CA SER A 78 -27.92 14.94 -25.91
C SER A 78 -26.50 15.25 -25.46
N ARG A 79 -25.96 16.41 -25.85
CA ARG A 79 -24.66 16.91 -25.37
C ARG A 79 -24.62 17.13 -23.86
N LYS A 80 -25.71 17.64 -23.27
CA LYS A 80 -25.83 17.82 -21.81
C LYS A 80 -25.87 16.47 -21.08
N PHE A 81 -26.61 15.49 -21.60
CA PHE A 81 -26.61 14.13 -21.05
C PHE A 81 -25.23 13.46 -21.14
N TYR A 82 -24.53 13.66 -22.26
CA TYR A 82 -23.16 13.19 -22.42
C TYR A 82 -22.21 13.85 -21.41
N ALA A 83 -22.30 15.17 -21.22
CA ALA A 83 -21.50 15.91 -20.25
C ALA A 83 -21.74 15.41 -18.81
N VAL A 84 -22.99 15.13 -18.43
CA VAL A 84 -23.33 14.56 -17.11
C VAL A 84 -22.73 13.17 -16.93
N ALA A 85 -22.88 12.31 -17.95
CA ALA A 85 -22.36 10.95 -17.89
C ALA A 85 -20.82 10.94 -17.82
N LEU A 86 -20.17 11.82 -18.60
CA LEU A 86 -18.73 12.01 -18.55
C LEU A 86 -18.25 12.55 -17.17
N ALA A 87 -18.96 13.53 -16.61
CA ALA A 87 -18.65 14.06 -15.29
C ALA A 87 -18.77 12.99 -14.21
N LYS A 88 -19.74 12.08 -14.33
CA LYS A 88 -19.87 10.92 -13.44
C LYS A 88 -18.65 9.99 -13.53
N GLU A 89 -18.16 9.67 -14.74
CA GLU A 89 -16.96 8.84 -14.91
C GLU A 89 -15.71 9.52 -14.33
N ILE A 90 -15.53 10.82 -14.58
CA ILE A 90 -14.42 11.59 -14.00
C ILE A 90 -14.52 11.61 -12.47
N HIS A 91 -15.72 11.70 -11.90
CA HIS A 91 -15.93 11.65 -10.45
C HIS A 91 -15.52 10.29 -9.87
N GLU A 92 -15.92 9.18 -10.49
CA GLU A 92 -15.53 7.84 -10.06
C GLU A 92 -14.00 7.64 -10.09
N LEU A 93 -13.34 8.14 -11.15
CA LEU A 93 -11.87 8.11 -11.28
C LEU A 93 -11.19 9.01 -10.24
N SER A 94 -11.76 10.17 -9.96
CA SER A 94 -11.27 11.09 -8.92
C SER A 94 -11.40 10.46 -7.53
N GLY A 95 -12.45 9.69 -7.26
CA GLY A 95 -12.60 8.92 -6.02
C GLY A 95 -11.47 7.90 -5.78
N LEU A 96 -10.86 7.35 -6.84
CA LEU A 96 -9.67 6.50 -6.71
C LEU A 96 -8.43 7.31 -6.30
N THR A 97 -8.25 8.50 -6.87
CA THR A 97 -7.15 9.41 -6.45
C THR A 97 -7.30 9.86 -5.00
N GLU A 98 -8.52 10.10 -4.54
CA GLU A 98 -8.84 10.49 -3.17
C GLU A 98 -8.50 9.36 -2.18
N LYS A 99 -8.99 8.14 -2.44
CA LYS A 99 -8.64 6.96 -1.63
C LYS A 99 -7.14 6.80 -1.47
N GLN A 100 -6.41 7.08 -2.54
CA GLN A 100 -4.97 7.08 -2.46
C GLN A 100 -4.43 8.24 -1.62
N ARG A 101 -4.83 9.49 -1.86
CA ARG A 101 -4.31 10.64 -1.10
C ARG A 101 -4.52 10.47 0.40
N MET A 102 -5.61 9.83 0.81
CA MET A 102 -5.86 9.45 2.21
C MET A 102 -4.82 8.46 2.75
N LEU A 103 -4.37 7.47 1.96
CA LEU A 103 -3.29 6.54 2.34
C LEU A 103 -1.90 7.19 2.44
N PHE A 104 -1.75 8.42 1.94
CA PHE A 104 -0.52 9.19 2.01
C PHE A 104 -0.60 10.37 2.99
N ASP A 105 -1.70 10.54 3.73
CA ASP A 105 -1.95 11.72 4.56
C ASP A 105 -1.79 13.06 3.80
N THR A 106 -2.00 13.03 2.48
CA THR A 106 -1.88 14.20 1.58
C THR A 106 -3.25 14.66 1.07
N PHE A 107 -4.32 14.10 1.61
CA PHE A 107 -5.67 14.42 1.19
C PHE A 107 -6.13 15.76 1.75
N ASP A 108 -6.71 16.58 0.85
CA ASP A 108 -7.33 17.85 1.19
C ASP A 108 -8.76 17.85 0.63
N VAL A 109 -9.74 17.78 1.54
CA VAL A 109 -11.18 17.78 1.25
C VAL A 109 -11.56 19.01 0.43
N ARG A 110 -10.97 20.17 0.72
CA ARG A 110 -11.31 21.44 0.07
C ARG A 110 -10.90 21.44 -1.40
N ASN A 111 -9.75 20.84 -1.72
CA ASN A 111 -9.32 20.71 -3.12
C ASN A 111 -10.24 19.80 -3.92
N PHE A 112 -10.73 18.73 -3.30
CA PHE A 112 -11.70 17.83 -3.92
C PHE A 112 -13.05 18.51 -4.15
N GLU A 113 -13.59 19.23 -3.15
CA GLU A 113 -14.83 20.00 -3.31
C GLU A 113 -14.73 21.05 -4.41
N MET A 114 -13.61 21.78 -4.48
CA MET A 114 -13.38 22.75 -5.56
C MET A 114 -13.35 22.08 -6.93
N GLN A 115 -12.78 20.87 -7.03
CA GLN A 115 -12.78 20.10 -8.27
C GLN A 115 -14.20 19.70 -8.69
N LEU A 116 -15.02 19.20 -7.75
CA LEU A 116 -16.41 18.84 -8.00
C LEU A 116 -17.25 20.06 -8.42
N GLN A 117 -17.05 21.21 -7.76
CA GLN A 117 -17.74 22.45 -8.13
C GLN A 117 -17.40 22.89 -9.55
N ARG A 118 -16.13 22.80 -9.97
CA ARG A 118 -15.72 23.08 -11.36
C ARG A 118 -16.37 22.12 -12.35
N MET A 119 -16.38 20.82 -12.05
CA MET A 119 -17.02 19.81 -12.90
C MET A 119 -18.52 20.02 -13.05
N MET A 120 -19.22 20.38 -11.96
CA MET A 120 -20.64 20.74 -12.00
C MET A 120 -20.87 21.94 -12.91
N ALA A 121 -20.04 22.99 -12.81
CA ALA A 121 -20.13 24.15 -13.69
C ALA A 121 -19.88 23.81 -15.17
N TYR A 122 -18.94 22.90 -15.48
CA TYR A 122 -18.73 22.44 -16.86
C TYR A 122 -19.91 21.62 -17.39
N THR A 123 -20.54 20.84 -16.52
CA THR A 123 -21.71 20.03 -16.85
C THR A 123 -22.94 20.89 -17.12
N GLU A 124 -23.17 21.93 -16.32
CA GLU A 124 -24.26 22.88 -16.49
C GLU A 124 -24.18 23.64 -17.83
N ASN A 125 -22.95 23.96 -18.25
CA ASN A 125 -22.65 24.66 -19.50
C ASN A 125 -22.47 23.71 -20.72
N SER A 126 -22.70 22.40 -20.58
CA SER A 126 -22.44 21.40 -21.62
C SER A 126 -21.01 21.47 -22.20
N ASP A 127 -20.03 21.93 -21.41
CA ASP A 127 -18.65 22.12 -21.83
C ASP A 127 -17.85 20.81 -21.74
N VAL A 128 -18.09 19.95 -22.73
CA VAL A 128 -17.44 18.65 -22.87
C VAL A 128 -15.92 18.79 -23.00
N LYS A 129 -15.42 19.88 -23.58
CA LYS A 129 -13.98 20.07 -23.78
C LYS A 129 -13.27 20.26 -22.44
N SER A 130 -13.79 21.15 -21.60
CA SER A 130 -13.25 21.36 -20.25
C SER A 130 -13.36 20.10 -19.37
N LEU A 131 -14.41 19.29 -19.54
CA LEU A 131 -14.50 17.98 -18.88
C LEU A 131 -13.43 16.99 -19.38
N MET A 132 -13.11 16.98 -20.67
CA MET A 132 -12.02 16.15 -21.19
C MET A 132 -10.65 16.58 -20.69
N ASP A 133 -10.41 17.89 -20.59
CA ASP A 133 -9.19 18.43 -20.00
C ASP A 133 -9.08 18.03 -18.51
N GLU A 134 -10.18 18.08 -17.76
CA GLU A 134 -10.23 17.62 -16.36
C GLU A 134 -9.98 16.11 -16.25
N LEU A 135 -10.53 15.29 -17.17
CA LEU A 135 -10.24 13.86 -17.24
C LEU A 135 -8.74 13.60 -17.45
N GLU A 136 -8.08 14.38 -18.32
CA GLU A 136 -6.63 14.27 -18.52
C GLU A 136 -5.85 14.62 -17.26
N ILE A 137 -6.27 15.66 -16.53
CA ILE A 137 -5.65 16.04 -15.26
C ILE A 137 -5.77 14.88 -14.28
N VAL A 138 -6.98 14.34 -14.07
CA VAL A 138 -7.22 13.19 -13.19
C VAL A 138 -6.40 11.98 -13.63
N ARG A 139 -6.28 11.72 -14.94
CA ARG A 139 -5.44 10.64 -15.48
C ARG A 139 -3.95 10.82 -15.13
N ARG A 140 -3.43 12.05 -15.24
CA ARG A 140 -2.04 12.36 -14.86
C ARG A 140 -1.84 12.24 -13.36
N GLU A 141 -2.80 12.69 -12.57
CA GLU A 141 -2.78 12.53 -11.12
C GLU A 141 -2.78 11.06 -10.72
N LEU A 142 -3.68 10.23 -11.28
CA LEU A 142 -3.71 8.78 -11.07
C LEU A 142 -2.36 8.13 -11.37
N ARG A 143 -1.74 8.47 -12.51
CA ARG A 143 -0.43 7.93 -12.90
C ARG A 143 0.69 8.35 -11.96
N ASN A 144 0.76 9.63 -11.59
CA ASN A 144 1.75 10.09 -10.63
C ASN A 144 1.57 9.40 -9.27
N SER A 145 0.32 9.23 -8.88
CA SER A 145 -0.05 8.64 -7.62
C SER A 145 0.31 7.14 -7.61
N ALA A 146 0.06 6.38 -8.68
CA ALA A 146 0.55 5.00 -8.84
C ALA A 146 2.09 4.90 -8.72
N ASN A 147 2.85 5.80 -9.35
CA ASN A 147 4.31 5.83 -9.25
C ASN A 147 4.80 6.07 -7.81
N LEU A 148 4.14 6.97 -7.06
CA LEU A 148 4.47 7.23 -5.66
C LEU A 148 4.21 6.01 -4.78
N MET A 149 3.15 5.25 -5.06
CA MET A 149 2.85 3.99 -4.37
C MET A 149 3.85 2.91 -4.65
N GLU A 150 4.27 2.74 -5.90
CA GLU A 150 5.30 1.77 -6.25
C GLU A 150 6.61 2.08 -5.50
N LYS A 151 6.99 3.36 -5.44
CA LYS A 151 8.15 3.82 -4.65
C LYS A 151 8.00 3.52 -3.16
N LYS A 152 6.86 3.84 -2.53
CA LYS A 152 6.59 3.56 -1.11
C LYS A 152 6.58 2.04 -0.84
N SER A 153 5.96 1.26 -1.70
CA SER A 153 5.94 -0.21 -1.62
C SER A 153 7.35 -0.80 -1.64
N SER A 154 8.20 -0.35 -2.57
CA SER A 154 9.61 -0.79 -2.64
C SER A 154 10.39 -0.49 -1.35
N GLN A 155 10.13 0.65 -0.71
CA GLN A 155 10.75 1.02 0.57
C GLN A 155 10.24 0.14 1.71
N LEU A 156 8.94 -0.12 1.79
CA LEU A 156 8.34 -0.99 2.80
C LEU A 156 8.83 -2.44 2.66
N ILE A 157 8.98 -2.95 1.44
CA ILE A 157 9.57 -4.28 1.17
C ILE A 157 11.02 -4.32 1.64
N ARG A 158 11.80 -3.27 1.39
CA ARG A 158 13.19 -3.16 1.85
C ARG A 158 13.28 -3.15 3.38
N GLN A 159 12.40 -2.40 4.05
CA GLN A 159 12.31 -2.41 5.51
C GLN A 159 11.94 -3.80 6.05
N ARG A 160 10.92 -4.46 5.48
CA ARG A 160 10.54 -5.84 5.84
C ARG A 160 11.73 -6.79 5.72
N THR A 161 12.48 -6.69 4.62
CA THR A 161 13.67 -7.52 4.38
C THR A 161 14.76 -7.24 5.41
N ALA A 162 15.00 -5.97 5.75
CA ALA A 162 15.96 -5.57 6.78
C ALA A 162 15.60 -6.15 8.16
N TYR A 163 14.33 -6.12 8.56
CA TYR A 163 13.87 -6.73 9.82
C TYR A 163 14.04 -8.25 9.84
N ILE A 164 13.81 -8.94 8.72
CA ILE A 164 14.05 -10.40 8.61
C ILE A 164 15.54 -10.71 8.77
N VAL A 165 16.42 -9.95 8.11
CA VAL A 165 17.88 -10.13 8.24
C VAL A 165 18.33 -9.87 9.68
N LEU A 166 17.83 -8.78 10.27
CA LEU A 166 18.11 -8.41 11.66
C LEU A 166 17.63 -9.50 12.64
N PHE A 167 16.46 -10.10 12.39
CA PHE A 167 15.98 -11.25 13.15
C PHE A 167 16.97 -12.43 13.11
N VAL A 168 17.45 -12.81 11.91
CA VAL A 168 18.41 -13.92 11.76
C VAL A 168 19.71 -13.64 12.51
N VAL A 169 20.24 -12.42 12.44
CA VAL A 169 21.44 -12.01 13.16
C VAL A 169 21.22 -12.12 14.68
N PHE A 170 20.13 -11.57 15.20
CA PHE A 170 19.82 -11.67 16.62
C PHE A 170 19.58 -13.10 17.07
N TRP A 171 18.96 -13.93 16.23
CA TRP A 171 18.74 -15.33 16.54
C TRP A 171 20.05 -16.11 16.66
N VAL A 172 21.00 -15.90 15.74
CA VAL A 172 22.34 -16.51 15.82
C VAL A 172 23.07 -16.03 17.08
N VAL A 173 23.04 -14.74 17.38
CA VAL A 173 23.68 -14.18 18.58
C VAL A 173 23.06 -14.74 19.86
N ALA A 174 21.73 -14.80 19.95
CA ALA A 174 21.03 -15.39 21.09
C ALA A 174 21.35 -16.88 21.22
N TYR A 175 21.35 -17.62 20.11
CA TYR A 175 21.71 -19.04 20.09
C TYR A 175 23.13 -19.27 20.59
N LEU A 176 24.11 -18.47 20.15
CA LEU A 176 25.50 -18.54 20.62
C LEU A 176 25.63 -18.13 22.09
N TYR A 177 24.87 -17.13 22.55
CA TYR A 177 24.84 -16.71 23.95
C TYR A 177 24.33 -17.84 24.86
N PHE A 178 23.19 -18.43 24.52
CA PHE A 178 22.71 -19.63 25.21
C PHE A 178 23.74 -20.77 25.07
N SER A 179 24.50 -20.88 23.97
CA SER A 179 25.54 -21.92 23.77
C SER A 179 26.71 -21.79 24.72
N ARG A 180 27.10 -20.57 25.05
CA ARG A 180 28.21 -20.30 25.97
C ARG A 180 27.80 -20.46 27.43
N ARG A 181 26.58 -20.04 27.81
CA ARG A 181 26.14 -20.05 29.22
C ARG A 181 25.97 -21.45 29.83
N PHE A 182 25.67 -22.46 29.01
CA PHE A 182 25.57 -23.87 29.45
C PHE A 182 26.87 -24.67 29.29
N ARG A 183 27.94 -24.04 28.78
CA ARG A 183 29.31 -24.60 28.78
C ARG A 183 30.11 -23.98 29.94
N LYS A 184 29.48 -23.77 31.11
CA LYS A 184 30.25 -23.65 32.35
C LYS A 184 30.75 -25.05 32.70
N PRO A 185 32.06 -25.25 32.87
CA PRO A 185 32.59 -26.54 33.29
C PRO A 185 32.09 -26.82 34.71
N GLU A 186 31.44 -27.98 34.88
CA GLU A 186 31.53 -28.69 36.16
C GLU A 186 33.00 -29.06 36.36
N TYR A 187 33.73 -28.20 37.04
CA TYR A 187 34.92 -28.52 37.82
C TYR A 187 34.94 -27.53 38.98
N ASP A 188 34.20 -27.89 40.03
CA ASP A 188 34.71 -28.12 41.39
C ASP A 188 33.62 -28.80 42.23
#